data_AF-A0A661XW51-F1
#
_entry.id   AF-A0A661XW51-F1
#
_cell.length_a   1.000
_cell.length_b   1.000
_cell.length_c   1.000
_cell.angle_alpha   90.00
_cell.angle_beta   90.00
_cell.angle_gamma   90.00
#
_symmetry.space_group_name_H-M   'P 1'
#
loop_
_entity.id
_entity.type
_entity.pdbx_description
1 polymer ?
#
loop_
_entity_poly.entity_id
_entity_poly.type
_entity_poly.pdbx_seq_one_letter_code
_entity_poly.pdbx_strand_id
1 'polypeptide(L)' 'AFMLAEARIGVCILSKEGTAVDTLLSADLAVPDTESALNLFLHPARMIASLRN' A
#
# COMPACT_ATOMS: atom_id res chain seq x y z
N ALA A 1 -11.97 1.09 -7.20
CA ALA A 1 -10.53 0.84 -7.01
C ALA A 1 -9.96 -0.19 -8.00
N PHE A 2 -10.31 -0.11 -9.31
CA PHE A 2 -9.84 -1.10 -10.29
C PHE A 2 -8.31 -1.08 -10.47
N MET A 3 -7.67 0.07 -10.32
CA MET A 3 -6.22 0.18 -10.49
C MET A 3 -5.42 -0.67 -9.48
N LEU A 4 -5.82 -0.72 -8.20
CA LEU A 4 -5.10 -1.53 -7.21
C LEU A 4 -5.37 -3.03 -7.40
N ALA A 5 -6.61 -3.39 -7.73
CA ALA A 5 -6.99 -4.79 -7.96
C ALA A 5 -6.26 -5.43 -9.17
N GLU A 6 -5.94 -4.62 -10.19
CA GLU A 6 -5.20 -5.07 -11.38
C GLU A 6 -3.67 -4.99 -11.21
N ALA A 7 -3.18 -4.36 -10.15
CA ALA A 7 -1.75 -4.22 -9.91
C ALA A 7 -1.14 -5.53 -9.40
N ARG A 8 0.13 -5.78 -9.74
CA ARG A 8 0.91 -6.87 -9.13
C ARG A 8 1.09 -6.67 -7.63
N ILE A 9 1.22 -5.41 -7.21
CA ILE A 9 1.28 -4.98 -5.81
C ILE A 9 0.60 -3.61 -5.73
N GLY A 10 -0.59 -3.55 -5.14
CA GLY A 10 -1.35 -2.34 -4.85
C GLY A 10 -0.99 -1.77 -3.48
N VAL A 11 -0.55 -0.50 -3.45
CA VAL A 11 -0.22 0.21 -2.20
C VAL A 11 -1.22 1.35 -2.00
N CYS A 12 -1.98 1.30 -0.91
CA CYS A 12 -2.87 2.36 -0.48
C CYS A 12 -2.14 3.30 0.50
N ILE A 13 -2.14 4.59 0.19
CA ILE A 13 -1.66 5.64 1.10
C ILE A 13 -2.87 6.16 1.90
N LEU A 14 -2.80 6.09 3.22
CA LEU A 14 -3.90 6.50 4.10
C LEU A 14 -4.08 8.02 4.15
N SER A 15 -2.98 8.77 4.21
CA SER A 15 -2.95 10.23 4.39
C SER A 15 -3.71 10.70 5.64
N LYS A 16 -3.67 11.99 5.97
CA LYS A 16 -4.36 12.53 7.16
C LYS A 16 -5.84 12.76 6.93
N GLU A 17 -6.19 13.01 5.68
CA GLU A 17 -7.53 13.29 5.18
C GLU A 17 -8.37 12.02 5.04
N GLY A 18 -7.73 10.85 5.17
CA GLY A 18 -8.31 9.55 4.93
C GLY A 18 -8.20 9.10 3.47
N THR A 19 -8.65 7.87 3.23
CA THR A 19 -8.69 7.25 1.91
C THR A 19 -10.06 6.64 1.68
N ALA A 20 -10.41 6.40 0.41
CA ALA A 20 -11.63 5.68 0.09
C ALA A 20 -11.55 4.26 0.66
N VAL A 21 -12.60 3.81 1.35
CA VAL A 21 -12.65 2.49 1.98
C VAL A 21 -12.39 1.38 0.96
N ASP A 22 -12.95 1.51 -0.24
CA ASP A 22 -12.73 0.55 -1.33
C ASP A 22 -11.26 0.47 -1.76
N THR A 23 -10.51 1.59 -1.70
CA THR A 23 -9.08 1.61 -2.00
C THR A 23 -8.30 0.85 -0.94
N LEU A 24 -8.64 1.03 0.34
CA LEU A 24 -8.01 0.31 1.45
C LEU A 24 -8.27 -1.20 1.36
N LEU A 25 -9.50 -1.59 1.06
CA LEU A 25 -9.91 -3.00 0.98
C LEU A 25 -9.38 -3.72 -0.27
N SER A 26 -9.01 -2.97 -1.32
CA SER A 26 -8.47 -3.53 -2.56
C SER A 26 -6.94 -3.51 -2.62
N ALA A 27 -6.24 -3.08 -1.56
CA ALA A 27 -4.79 -2.94 -1.53
C ALA A 27 -4.10 -4.16 -0.90
N ASP A 28 -2.91 -4.51 -1.39
CA ASP A 28 -2.04 -5.49 -0.74
C ASP A 28 -1.32 -4.90 0.48
N LEU A 29 -1.04 -3.59 0.44
CA LEU A 29 -0.36 -2.86 1.51
C LEU A 29 -1.07 -1.53 1.79
N ALA A 30 -1.20 -1.19 3.07
CA ALA A 30 -1.61 0.13 3.52
C ALA A 30 -0.47 0.81 4.28
N VAL A 31 -0.15 2.05 3.92
CA VAL A 31 0.95 2.83 4.50
C VAL A 31 0.47 4.24 4.89
N PRO A 32 1.08 4.87 5.91
CA PRO A 32 0.59 6.15 6.41
C PRO A 32 0.78 7.30 5.42
N ASP A 33 1.89 7.31 4.66
CA ASP A 33 2.29 8.40 3.78
C ASP A 33 3.13 7.92 2.58
N THR A 34 3.36 8.84 1.65
CA THR A 34 4.12 8.60 0.42
C THR A 34 5.57 8.22 0.69
N GLU A 35 6.21 8.80 1.69
CA GLU A 35 7.61 8.50 2.01
C GLU A 35 7.75 7.05 2.47
N SER A 36 6.85 6.59 3.35
CA SER A 36 6.77 5.21 3.79
C SER A 36 6.57 4.24 2.62
N ALA A 37 5.71 4.59 1.66
CA ALA A 37 5.51 3.81 0.44
C ALA A 37 6.80 3.67 -0.37
N LEU A 38 7.49 4.78 -0.63
CA LEU A 38 8.74 4.80 -1.41
C LEU A 38 9.87 4.05 -0.69
N ASN A 39 9.90 4.13 0.64
CA ASN A 39 10.91 3.51 1.47
C ASN A 39 10.83 1.97 1.48
N LEU A 40 9.71 1.37 1.04
CA LEU A 40 9.57 -0.07 0.83
C LEU A 40 10.40 -0.56 -0.36
N PHE A 41 10.51 0.23 -1.44
CA PHE A 41 11.35 -0.12 -2.59
C PHE A 41 12.84 -0.10 -2.25
N LEU A 42 13.24 0.76 -1.32
CA LEU A 42 14.62 0.82 -0.81
C LEU A 42 14.94 -0.31 0.17
N HIS A 43 13.92 -0.92 0.78
CA HIS A 43 14.09 -1.96 1.79
C HIS A 43 13.16 -3.16 1.53
N PRO A 44 13.43 -3.97 0.48
CA PRO A 44 12.54 -5.03 0.02
C PRO A 44 12.17 -6.07 1.09
N ALA A 45 13.07 -6.32 2.05
CA ALA A 45 12.82 -7.23 3.16
C ALA A 45 11.62 -6.79 4.03
N ARG A 46 11.43 -5.47 4.24
CA ARG A 46 10.29 -4.94 4.98
C ARG A 46 8.99 -5.10 4.20
N MET A 47 9.04 -4.85 2.89
CA MET A 47 7.90 -5.03 2.00
C MET A 47 7.42 -6.49 2.00
N ILE A 48 8.35 -7.45 1.86
CA ILE A 48 8.03 -8.87 1.95
C ILE A 48 7.46 -9.20 3.33
N ALA A 49 8.02 -8.67 4.41
CA ALA A 49 7.51 -8.91 5.76
C ALA A 49 6.05 -8.49 5.93
N SER A 50 5.66 -7.35 5.35
CA SER A 50 4.27 -6.85 5.38
C SER A 50 3.31 -7.67 4.51
N LEU A 51 3.79 -8.30 3.44
CA LEU A 51 2.99 -9.12 2.51
C LEU A 51 2.81 -10.59 2.95
N ARG A 52 3.36 -11.01 4.09
CA ARG A 52 3.39 -12.43 4.53
C ARG A 52 2.09 -12.96 5.16
N ASN A 53 0.99 -12.22 5.12
CA ASN A 53 -0.30 -12.67 5.64
C ASN A 53 -1.11 -13.43 4.59
#